data_AF-A0A817XTU0-F1
#
_entry.id   AF-A0A817XTU0-F1
#
_cell.length_a   1.000
_cell.length_b   1.000
_cell.length_c   1.000
_cell.angle_alpha   90.00
_cell.angle_beta   90.00
_cell.angle_gamma   90.00
#
_symmetry.space_group_name_H-M   'P 1'
#
loop_
_entity.id
_entity.type
_entity.pdbx_description
1 polymer ?
#
loop_
_entity_poly.entity_id
_entity_poly.type
_entity_poly.pdbx_seq_one_letter_code
_entity_poly.pdbx_strand_id
1 'polypeptide(L)'
;MDAIVSGPTEHYHAPKPDLVPVLELKNKIKSRATETEEPSNTILHSTMRSFPLDAAGQLPQSETLWRTICRHHQGPLTNFNNQLPDHLKQTDRGKNFCWSKKPLFPIEIWNVYDRTVVNLPRSNNSIEGWQNAFARLVAIVHPSITKLTEKIRREQSKFEVDIAQICQG
;
A
#
# COMPACT_ATOMS: atom_id res chain seq x y z
N MET A 1 19.89 12.61 -7.37
CA MET A 1 18.70 13.24 -6.75
C MET A 1 18.48 12.57 -5.41
N ASP A 2 18.60 13.30 -4.31
CA ASP A 2 18.33 12.74 -2.98
C ASP A 2 16.85 12.40 -2.88
N ALA A 3 16.54 11.11 -2.75
CA ALA A 3 15.18 10.68 -2.54
C ALA A 3 14.72 11.25 -1.19
N ILE A 4 13.64 12.05 -1.19
CA ILE A 4 12.99 12.48 0.05
C ILE A 4 12.32 11.22 0.63
N VAL A 5 13.10 10.48 1.41
CA VAL A 5 12.62 9.36 2.20
C VAL A 5 12.04 9.96 3.46
N SER A 6 10.71 10.00 3.57
CA SER A 6 10.07 10.28 4.84
C SER A 6 10.43 9.16 5.82
N GLY A 7 11.32 9.47 6.75
CA GLY A 7 11.62 8.60 7.88
C GLY A 7 10.38 8.45 8.78
N PRO A 8 10.31 7.39 9.59
CA PRO A 8 9.33 7.32 10.67
C PRO A 8 9.52 8.54 11.58
N THR A 9 8.48 9.36 11.75
CA THR A 9 8.53 10.45 12.73
C THR A 9 8.70 9.85 14.12
N GLU A 10 9.75 10.22 14.85
CA GLU A 10 9.88 9.84 16.26
C GLU A 10 8.76 10.52 17.06
N HIS A 11 7.84 9.71 17.59
CA HIS A 11 6.77 10.18 18.44
C HIS A 11 6.63 9.23 19.63
N TYR A 12 6.57 9.82 20.82
CA TYR A 12 6.38 9.08 22.06
C TYR A 12 4.90 9.18 22.44
N HIS A 13 4.26 8.03 22.62
CA HIS A 13 2.91 7.94 23.14
C HIS A 13 2.91 7.08 24.39
N ALA A 14 2.01 7.40 25.33
CA ALA A 14 1.75 6.51 26.44
C ALA A 14 1.32 5.12 25.92
N PRO A 15 1.74 4.02 26.59
CA PRO A 15 1.31 2.68 26.23
C PRO A 15 -0.22 2.58 26.19
N LYS A 16 -0.76 2.05 25.10
CA LYS A 16 -2.21 1.83 24.91
C LYS A 16 -2.51 0.34 25.11
N PRO A 17 -2.86 -0.11 26.33
CA PRO A 17 -3.10 -1.52 26.61
C PRO A 17 -4.24 -2.10 25.75
N ASP A 18 -5.23 -1.29 25.40
CA ASP A 18 -6.40 -1.68 24.58
C ASP A 18 -6.02 -2.17 23.17
N LEU A 19 -4.82 -1.84 22.69
CA LEU A 19 -4.31 -2.28 21.39
C LEU A 19 -3.61 -3.64 21.44
N VAL A 20 -3.26 -4.13 22.64
CA VAL A 20 -2.54 -5.41 22.80
C VAL A 20 -3.35 -6.57 22.21
N PRO A 21 -4.66 -6.74 22.51
CA PRO A 21 -5.46 -7.81 21.91
C PRO A 21 -5.55 -7.70 20.39
N VAL A 22 -5.57 -6.48 19.84
CA VAL A 22 -5.62 -6.23 18.39
C VAL A 22 -4.31 -6.65 17.72
N LEU A 23 -3.18 -6.37 18.36
CA LEU A 23 -1.86 -6.78 17.88
C LEU A 23 -1.72 -8.31 17.90
N GLU A 24 -2.14 -8.96 18.99
CA GLU A 24 -2.16 -10.42 19.10
C GLU A 24 -3.05 -11.06 18.03
N LEU A 25 -4.26 -10.51 17.81
CA LEU A 25 -5.16 -10.95 16.75
C LEU A 25 -4.49 -10.86 15.37
N LYS A 26 -3.85 -9.72 15.06
CA LYS A 26 -3.14 -9.53 13.79
C LYS A 26 -2.01 -10.54 13.62
N ASN A 27 -1.23 -10.79 14.67
CA ASN A 27 -0.14 -11.78 14.62
C ASN A 27 -0.69 -13.19 14.42
N LYS A 28 -1.74 -13.59 15.15
CA LYS A 28 -2.42 -14.87 14.99
C LYS A 28 -2.97 -15.06 13.58
N ILE A 29 -3.59 -14.03 13.01
CA ILE A 29 -4.07 -14.03 11.63
C ILE A 29 -2.92 -14.26 10.66
N LYS A 30 -1.79 -13.56 10.82
CA LYS A 30 -0.62 -13.70 9.96
C LYS A 30 -0.02 -15.10 10.02
N SER A 31 0.19 -15.63 11.22
CA SER A 31 0.74 -16.98 11.41
C SER A 31 -0.16 -18.05 10.81
N ARG A 32 -1.47 -18.01 11.10
CA ARG A 32 -2.44 -18.95 10.51
C ARG A 32 -2.49 -18.85 8.99
N ALA A 33 -2.45 -17.63 8.45
CA ALA A 33 -2.46 -17.40 7.02
C ALA A 33 -1.21 -17.98 6.32
N THR A 34 -0.07 -18.07 7.00
CA THR A 34 1.15 -18.67 6.43
C THR A 34 1.24 -20.18 6.63
N GLU A 35 0.67 -20.70 7.72
CA GLU A 35 0.84 -22.11 8.14
C GLU A 35 -0.31 -23.03 7.69
N THR A 36 -1.51 -22.49 7.50
CA THR A 36 -2.73 -23.28 7.26
C THR A 36 -3.32 -23.02 5.88
N GLU A 37 -3.90 -24.05 5.25
CA GLU A 37 -4.63 -23.95 3.97
C GLU A 37 -6.14 -23.67 4.16
N GLU A 38 -6.56 -23.22 5.34
CA GLU A 38 -7.95 -22.90 5.62
C GLU A 38 -8.43 -21.73 4.73
N PRO A 39 -9.71 -21.66 4.32
CA PRO A 39 -10.18 -20.52 3.53
C PRO A 39 -10.21 -19.23 4.37
N SER A 40 -9.93 -18.08 3.74
CA SER A 40 -9.75 -16.79 4.43
C SER A 40 -10.92 -16.40 5.32
N ASN A 41 -12.16 -16.70 4.91
CA ASN A 41 -13.35 -16.43 5.72
C ASN A 41 -13.40 -17.28 7.00
N THR A 42 -12.93 -18.52 6.96
CA THR A 42 -12.87 -19.39 8.15
C THR A 42 -11.87 -18.84 9.17
N ILE A 43 -10.70 -18.40 8.72
CA ILE A 43 -9.70 -17.77 9.59
C ILE A 43 -10.27 -16.48 10.19
N LEU A 44 -10.93 -15.63 9.37
CA LEU A 44 -11.54 -14.39 9.82
C LEU A 44 -12.61 -14.63 10.89
N HIS A 45 -13.60 -15.49 10.62
CA HIS A 45 -14.69 -15.74 11.56
C HIS A 45 -14.22 -16.44 12.83
N SER A 46 -13.28 -17.38 12.72
CA SER A 46 -12.67 -18.05 13.87
C SER A 46 -11.92 -17.06 14.77
N THR A 47 -11.13 -16.16 14.17
CA THR A 47 -10.33 -15.18 14.91
C THR A 47 -11.21 -14.11 15.55
N MET A 48 -12.22 -13.60 14.83
CA MET A 48 -13.20 -12.65 15.35
C MET A 48 -14.04 -13.24 16.50
N ARG A 49 -14.43 -14.51 16.44
CA ARG A 49 -15.15 -15.18 17.53
C ARG A 49 -14.31 -15.27 18.81
N SER A 50 -12.99 -15.40 18.68
CA SER A 50 -12.07 -15.47 19.83
C SER A 50 -11.63 -14.10 20.35
N PHE A 51 -12.11 -13.00 19.77
CA PHE A 51 -11.69 -11.65 20.15
C PHE A 51 -12.47 -11.15 21.37
N PRO A 52 -11.81 -10.54 22.36
CA PRO A 52 -12.48 -10.13 23.60
C PRO A 52 -13.36 -8.89 23.37
N LEU A 53 -14.51 -8.82 24.05
CA LEU A 53 -15.55 -7.79 23.82
C LEU A 53 -15.15 -6.41 24.36
N ASP A 54 -14.31 -6.39 25.40
CA ASP A 54 -13.79 -5.17 26.02
C ASP A 54 -12.92 -4.34 25.07
N ALA A 55 -12.14 -5.01 24.21
CA ALA A 55 -11.29 -4.38 23.20
C ALA A 55 -11.98 -4.18 21.83
N ALA A 56 -13.27 -4.52 21.69
CA ALA A 56 -13.99 -4.50 20.41
C ALA A 56 -13.99 -3.12 19.74
N GLY A 57 -13.95 -2.04 20.52
CA GLY A 57 -13.90 -0.66 20.01
C GLY A 57 -12.63 -0.32 19.23
N GLN A 58 -11.53 -1.07 19.42
CA GLN A 58 -10.26 -0.88 18.72
C GLN A 58 -10.08 -1.84 17.53
N LEU A 59 -11.10 -2.66 17.23
CA LEU A 59 -11.01 -3.68 16.20
C LEU A 59 -11.03 -3.03 14.80
N PRO A 60 -10.06 -3.38 13.91
CA PRO A 60 -10.11 -2.95 12.51
C PRO A 60 -11.34 -3.50 11.79
N GLN A 61 -11.75 -2.85 10.71
CA GLN A 61 -12.83 -3.36 9.85
C GLN A 61 -12.52 -4.79 9.37
N SER A 62 -13.54 -5.66 9.36
CA SER A 62 -13.44 -7.05 8.92
C SER A 62 -12.79 -7.20 7.54
N GLU A 63 -13.13 -6.32 6.61
CA GLU A 63 -12.53 -6.24 5.27
C GLU A 63 -11.01 -6.01 5.31
N THR A 64 -10.52 -5.20 6.26
CA THR A 64 -9.08 -4.95 6.43
C THR A 64 -8.36 -6.21 6.92
N LEU A 65 -8.98 -6.96 7.83
CA LEU A 65 -8.46 -8.23 8.32
C LEU A 65 -8.47 -9.30 7.20
N TRP A 66 -9.56 -9.37 6.42
CA TRP A 66 -9.66 -10.27 5.26
C TRP A 66 -8.55 -10.01 4.24
N ARG A 67 -8.31 -8.74 3.87
CA ARG A 67 -7.22 -8.37 2.95
C ARG A 67 -5.85 -8.75 3.49
N THR A 68 -5.66 -8.67 4.81
CA THR A 68 -4.42 -9.09 5.47
C THR A 68 -4.23 -10.60 5.32
N ILE A 69 -5.27 -11.40 5.57
CA ILE A 69 -5.23 -12.86 5.39
C ILE A 69 -4.88 -13.22 3.95
N CYS A 70 -5.60 -12.66 2.97
CA CYS A 70 -5.39 -12.94 1.56
C CYS A 70 -3.97 -12.59 1.10
N ARG A 71 -3.38 -11.49 1.60
CA ARG A 71 -2.00 -11.11 1.29
C ARG A 71 -0.98 -12.13 1.81
N HIS A 72 -1.23 -12.73 2.97
CA HIS A 72 -0.32 -13.72 3.57
C HIS A 72 -0.53 -15.13 3.03
N HIS A 73 -1.75 -15.48 2.57
CA HIS A 73 -2.01 -16.72 1.80
C HIS A 73 -1.32 -16.74 0.44
N GLN A 74 -1.21 -15.56 -0.20
CA GLN A 74 -0.40 -15.41 -1.40
C GLN A 74 1.06 -15.50 -0.98
N GLY A 75 1.59 -16.73 -0.94
CA GLY A 75 3.01 -16.99 -0.74
C GLY A 75 3.89 -16.26 -1.78
N PRO A 76 5.22 -16.32 -1.65
CA PRO A 76 6.12 -15.75 -2.64
C PRO A 76 5.73 -16.25 -4.04
N LEU A 77 5.47 -15.32 -4.98
CA LEU A 77 4.98 -15.59 -6.34
C LEU A 77 5.96 -16.40 -7.22
N THR A 78 7.04 -16.91 -6.64
CA THR A 78 8.17 -17.53 -7.31
C THR A 78 8.46 -18.87 -6.66
N ASN A 79 8.29 -19.96 -7.42
CA ASN A 79 8.95 -21.22 -7.09
C ASN A 79 10.47 -20.99 -6.98
N PHE A 80 11.20 -21.91 -6.32
CA PHE A 80 12.68 -21.89 -6.21
C PHE A 80 13.43 -21.72 -7.55
N ASN A 81 12.76 -21.93 -8.68
CA ASN A 81 13.28 -21.73 -10.04
C ASN A 81 12.85 -20.41 -10.70
N ASN A 82 12.32 -19.44 -9.95
CA ASN A 82 11.73 -18.20 -10.45
C ASN A 82 10.61 -18.41 -11.50
N GLN A 83 10.00 -19.61 -11.53
CA GLN A 83 8.93 -19.94 -12.48
C GLN A 83 7.57 -19.73 -11.83
N LEU A 84 6.71 -19.02 -12.57
CA LEU A 84 5.33 -18.75 -12.18
C LEU A 84 4.49 -20.05 -12.21
N PRO A 85 3.68 -20.33 -11.17
CA PRO A 85 2.75 -21.46 -11.15
C PRO A 85 1.86 -21.54 -12.40
N ASP A 86 1.58 -22.76 -12.88
CA ASP A 86 0.85 -22.99 -14.14
C ASP A 86 -0.52 -22.31 -14.21
N HIS A 87 -1.25 -22.29 -13.11
CA HIS A 87 -2.58 -21.65 -13.03
C HIS A 87 -2.53 -20.12 -13.16
N LEU A 88 -1.37 -19.49 -12.95
CA LEU A 88 -1.17 -18.05 -13.14
C LEU A 88 -0.61 -17.72 -14.52
N LYS A 89 -0.36 -18.72 -15.36
CA LYS A 89 0.06 -18.51 -16.76
C LYS A 89 -1.10 -18.07 -17.66
N GLN A 90 -2.33 -18.07 -17.16
CA GLN A 90 -3.53 -17.67 -17.89
C GLN A 90 -4.24 -16.52 -17.17
N THR A 91 -4.76 -15.57 -17.95
CA THR A 91 -5.66 -14.54 -17.42
C THR A 91 -7.03 -15.16 -17.13
N ASP A 92 -7.83 -14.46 -16.32
CA ASP A 92 -9.27 -14.72 -16.10
C ASP A 92 -10.09 -14.86 -17.40
N ARG A 93 -9.60 -14.27 -18.49
CA ARG A 93 -10.16 -14.36 -19.85
C ARG A 93 -9.56 -15.49 -20.71
N GLY A 94 -8.84 -16.43 -20.10
CA GLY A 94 -8.25 -17.60 -20.78
C GLY A 94 -7.11 -17.27 -21.74
N LYS A 95 -6.53 -16.06 -21.68
CA LYS A 95 -5.39 -15.68 -22.52
C LYS A 95 -4.09 -16.03 -21.80
N ASN A 96 -3.13 -16.61 -22.51
CA ASN A 96 -1.81 -16.83 -21.94
C ASN A 96 -1.17 -15.49 -21.56
N PHE A 97 -0.69 -15.41 -20.32
CA PHE A 97 0.03 -14.25 -19.80
C PHE A 97 1.30 -14.08 -20.65
N CYS A 98 1.37 -12.97 -21.40
CA CYS A 98 2.46 -12.72 -22.34
C CYS A 98 3.73 -12.27 -21.59
N TRP A 99 4.50 -13.24 -21.05
CA TRP A 99 5.83 -12.98 -20.46
C TRP A 99 6.89 -12.63 -21.53
N SER A 100 6.69 -13.08 -22.76
CA SER A 100 7.73 -12.95 -23.80
C SER A 100 7.93 -11.54 -24.34
N LYS A 101 7.09 -10.56 -23.95
CA LYS A 101 7.33 -9.16 -24.29
C LYS A 101 8.14 -8.52 -23.18
N LYS A 102 9.41 -8.26 -23.47
CA LYS A 102 10.23 -7.34 -22.67
C LYS A 102 9.42 -6.06 -22.43
N PRO A 103 9.45 -5.49 -21.22
CA PRO A 103 8.73 -4.26 -20.96
C PRO A 103 9.18 -3.19 -21.96
N LEU A 104 8.24 -2.34 -22.38
CA LEU A 104 8.50 -1.21 -23.28
C LEU A 104 9.59 -0.29 -22.76
N PHE A 105 9.74 -0.24 -21.43
CA PHE A 105 10.66 0.61 -20.72
C PHE A 105 11.58 -0.26 -19.85
N PRO A 106 12.90 0.02 -19.82
CA PRO A 106 13.83 -0.64 -18.92
C PRO A 106 13.33 -0.60 -17.47
N ILE A 107 13.60 -1.65 -16.71
CA ILE A 107 13.06 -1.78 -15.34
C ILE A 107 13.68 -0.74 -14.40
N GLU A 108 14.89 -0.29 -14.72
CA GLU A 108 15.69 0.69 -13.97
C GLU A 108 15.02 2.06 -13.90
N ILE A 109 14.14 2.40 -14.86
CA ILE A 109 13.42 3.68 -14.88
C ILE A 109 12.04 3.61 -14.21
N TRP A 110 11.68 2.46 -13.64
CA TRP A 110 10.41 2.31 -12.95
C TRP A 110 10.46 3.02 -11.59
N ASN A 111 9.40 3.73 -11.24
CA ASN A 111 9.27 4.46 -9.97
C ASN A 111 9.46 3.60 -8.70
N VAL A 112 9.37 2.27 -8.82
CA VAL A 112 9.49 1.29 -7.73
C VAL A 112 10.83 0.53 -7.76
N TYR A 113 11.66 0.73 -8.77
CA TYR A 113 12.89 -0.06 -8.98
C TYR A 113 13.84 0.05 -7.79
N ASP A 114 14.32 1.26 -7.49
CA ASP A 114 15.25 1.50 -6.39
C ASP A 114 14.68 1.03 -5.05
N ARG A 115 13.37 1.23 -4.82
CA ARG A 115 12.69 0.77 -3.60
C ARG A 115 12.67 -0.75 -3.48
N THR A 116 12.48 -1.45 -4.59
CA THR A 116 12.48 -2.91 -4.63
C THR A 116 13.88 -3.46 -4.40
N VAL A 117 14.90 -2.84 -5.01
CA VAL A 117 16.32 -3.21 -4.79
C VAL A 117 16.71 -3.05 -3.32
N VAL A 118 16.23 -2.00 -2.66
CA VAL A 118 16.54 -1.71 -1.25
C VAL A 118 15.55 -2.38 -0.27
N ASN A 119 14.64 -3.25 -0.75
CA ASN A 119 13.59 -3.90 0.08
C ASN A 119 12.76 -2.94 0.93
N LEU A 120 12.54 -1.71 0.44
CA LEU A 120 11.69 -0.73 1.10
C LEU A 120 10.21 -0.98 0.80
N PRO A 121 9.29 -0.61 1.71
CA PRO A 121 7.86 -0.67 1.45
C PRO A 121 7.49 0.03 0.13
N ARG A 122 6.69 -0.66 -0.70
CA ARG A 122 6.24 -0.19 -2.02
C ARG A 122 5.37 1.08 -1.98
N SER A 123 4.89 1.49 -0.81
CA SER A 123 3.97 2.61 -0.67
C SER A 123 4.69 3.94 -0.93
N ASN A 124 4.39 4.57 -2.06
CA ASN A 124 4.81 5.93 -2.36
C ASN A 124 3.90 6.97 -1.66
N ASN A 125 3.18 6.61 -0.60
CA ASN A 125 2.01 7.28 0.01
C ASN A 125 1.98 8.82 -0.08
N SER A 126 3.11 9.49 0.05
CA SER A 126 3.25 10.93 -0.13
C SER A 126 2.99 11.42 -1.57
N ILE A 127 3.51 10.72 -2.59
CA ILE A 127 3.30 11.04 -4.01
C ILE A 127 1.87 10.68 -4.43
N GLU A 128 1.37 9.49 -4.11
CA GLU A 128 -0.04 9.12 -4.34
C GLU A 128 -0.98 10.09 -3.60
N GLY A 129 -0.64 10.48 -2.37
CA GLY A 129 -1.37 11.46 -1.59
C GLY A 129 -1.38 12.83 -2.25
N TRP A 130 -0.23 13.30 -2.73
CA TRP A 130 -0.11 14.55 -3.48
C TRP A 130 -0.87 14.49 -4.80
N GLN A 131 -0.76 13.40 -5.56
CA GLN A 131 -1.49 13.20 -6.81
C GLN A 131 -3.00 13.19 -6.57
N ASN A 132 -3.48 12.55 -5.51
CA ASN A 132 -4.89 12.52 -5.15
C ASN A 132 -5.39 13.91 -4.72
N ALA A 133 -4.61 14.63 -3.90
CA ALA A 133 -4.92 16.01 -3.53
C ALA A 133 -4.95 16.94 -4.76
N PHE A 134 -3.95 16.83 -5.64
CA PHE A 134 -3.86 17.59 -6.88
C PHE A 134 -5.00 17.27 -7.85
N ALA A 135 -5.37 16.00 -8.01
CA ALA A 135 -6.50 15.60 -8.85
C ALA A 135 -7.82 16.22 -8.33
N ARG A 136 -8.00 16.27 -7.01
CA ARG A 136 -9.14 16.97 -6.38
C ARG A 136 -9.12 18.48 -6.62
N LEU A 137 -7.95 19.11 -6.65
CA LEU A 137 -7.77 20.55 -6.90
C LEU A 137 -7.95 20.95 -8.37
N VAL A 138 -7.49 20.10 -9.29
CA VAL A 138 -7.71 20.28 -10.73
C VAL A 138 -9.19 20.07 -11.06
N ALA A 139 -9.85 19.11 -10.40
CA ALA A 139 -11.28 18.78 -10.52
C ALA A 139 -11.74 18.56 -11.98
N ILE A 140 -10.82 18.17 -12.86
CA ILE A 140 -11.07 17.90 -14.28
C ILE A 140 -10.40 16.57 -14.60
N VAL A 141 -11.16 15.62 -15.16
CA VAL A 141 -10.68 14.27 -15.48
C VAL A 141 -9.69 14.30 -16.66
N HIS A 142 -9.94 15.15 -17.66
CA HIS A 142 -9.11 15.33 -18.85
C HIS A 142 -8.83 16.81 -19.14
N PRO A 143 -7.94 17.46 -18.36
CA PRO A 143 -7.61 18.86 -18.56
C PRO A 143 -6.82 19.05 -19.85
N SER A 144 -7.11 20.12 -20.61
CA SER A 144 -6.22 20.58 -21.67
C SER A 144 -4.90 21.04 -21.07
N ILE A 145 -3.82 20.99 -21.85
CA ILE A 145 -2.46 21.38 -21.39
C ILE A 145 -2.47 22.80 -20.79
N THR A 146 -3.25 23.71 -21.37
CA THR A 146 -3.42 25.08 -20.87
C THR A 146 -4.01 25.11 -19.45
N LYS A 147 -5.14 24.43 -19.23
CA LYS A 147 -5.79 24.34 -17.92
C LYS A 147 -4.92 23.64 -16.89
N LEU A 148 -4.19 22.60 -17.31
CA LEU A 148 -3.24 21.91 -16.44
C LEU A 148 -2.10 22.84 -16.02
N THR A 149 -1.51 23.57 -16.96
CA THR A 149 -0.40 24.50 -16.70
C THR A 149 -0.83 25.60 -15.73
N GLU A 150 -2.01 26.18 -15.91
CA GLU A 150 -2.54 27.20 -14.99
C GLU A 150 -2.72 26.65 -13.57
N LYS A 151 -3.25 25.42 -13.43
CA LYS A 151 -3.45 24.78 -12.12
C LYS A 151 -2.12 24.48 -11.43
N ILE A 152 -1.13 23.96 -12.16
CA ILE A 152 0.22 23.73 -11.63
C ILE A 152 0.84 25.03 -11.14
N ARG A 153 0.74 26.12 -11.92
CA ARG A 153 1.29 27.42 -11.51
C ARG A 153 0.64 27.95 -10.23
N ARG A 154 -0.68 27.80 -10.08
CA ARG A 154 -1.39 28.23 -8.87
C ARG A 154 -0.96 27.44 -7.63
N GLU A 155 -0.80 26.13 -7.76
CA GLU A 155 -0.30 25.30 -6.66
C GLU A 155 1.13 25.69 -6.28
N GLN A 156 2.01 25.88 -7.26
CA GLN A 156 3.38 26.32 -7.01
C GLN A 156 3.42 27.67 -6.27
N SER A 157 2.64 28.66 -6.70
CA SER A 157 2.56 29.95 -6.02
C SER A 157 2.04 29.83 -4.59
N LYS A 158 1.09 28.92 -4.33
CA LYS A 158 0.62 28.66 -2.96
C LYS A 158 1.73 28.05 -2.09
N PHE A 159 2.45 27.06 -2.60
CA PHE A 159 3.58 26.47 -1.90
C PHE A 159 4.67 27.50 -1.56
N GLU A 160 4.98 28.41 -2.48
CA GLU A 160 5.97 29.47 -2.24
C GLU A 160 5.55 30.41 -1.11
N VAL A 161 4.28 30.77 -1.04
CA VAL A 161 3.73 31.60 0.06
C VAL A 161 3.80 30.85 1.39
N ASP A 162 3.38 29.59 1.41
CA ASP A 162 3.39 28.77 2.62
C ASP A 162 4.84 28.58 3.15
N ILE A 163 5.80 28.33 2.25
CA ILE A 163 7.23 28.24 2.61
C ILE A 163 7.75 29.57 3.17
N ALA A 164 7.43 30.69 2.51
CA ALA A 164 7.86 32.01 2.97
C ALA A 164 7.34 32.33 4.38
N GLN A 165 6.10 31.96 4.69
CA GLN A 165 5.53 32.11 6.03
C GLN A 165 6.23 31.24 7.07
N ILE A 166 6.53 29.98 6.74
CA ILE A 166 7.26 29.07 7.63
C ILE A 166 8.67 29.58 7.91
N CYS A 167 9.37 30.14 6.91
CA CYS A 167 10.71 30.69 7.10
C CYS A 167 10.73 32.02 7.87
N GLN A 168 9.59 32.69 8.02
CA GLN A 168 9.46 33.95 8.77
C GLN A 168 9.06 33.76 10.24
N GLY A 169 8.64 32.55 10.62
CA GLY A 169 8.33 32.16 12.02
C GLY A 169 9.43 31.32 12.63
#